data_AF-A0A920UV44-F1
#
_entry.id   AF-A0A920UV44-F1
#
_cell.length_a   1.000
_cell.length_b   1.000
_cell.length_c   1.000
_cell.angle_alpha   90.00
_cell.angle_beta   90.00
_cell.angle_gamma   90.00
#
_symmetry.space_group_name_H-M   'P 1'
#
loop_
_entity.id
_entity.type
_entity.pdbx_description
1 polymer ?
#
loop_
_entity_poly.entity_id
_entity_poly.type
_entity_poly.pdbx_seq_one_letter_code
_entity_poly.pdbx_strand_id
1 'polypeptide(L)'
;MVYDEGVIYTAAGSFMFALDAETGEPLESFGEGGQAPVILDVLHQRDPTIETAISVGYWFTTAPQIHNDVIYIGTTRSESHIAGGYVLAIDDQTGEVLWHFNTIPQDENDQGWEIAGPTWVGGERNGGGIWETPSIDPELGMVYFAVGNPFGDSTKRDGMNLFTDSLIALYLG
;
A
#
# COMPACT_ATOMS: atom_id res chain seq x y z
N MET A 1 4.62 -13.63 -0.61
CA MET A 1 6.09 -13.57 -0.68
C MET A 1 6.52 -13.44 -2.13
N VAL A 2 7.68 -12.86 -2.37
CA VAL A 2 8.37 -12.79 -3.68
C VAL A 2 9.86 -13.08 -3.44
N TYR A 3 10.55 -13.61 -4.45
CA TYR A 3 11.98 -13.91 -4.40
C TYR A 3 12.72 -13.00 -5.37
N ASP A 4 13.88 -12.50 -4.95
CA ASP A 4 14.84 -11.83 -5.84
C ASP A 4 16.27 -11.99 -5.32
N GLU A 5 17.22 -12.22 -6.22
CA GLU A 5 18.67 -12.34 -5.95
C GLU A 5 19.10 -13.08 -4.65
N GLY A 6 18.39 -14.12 -4.24
CA GLY A 6 18.74 -14.87 -3.01
C GLY A 6 18.03 -14.39 -1.74
N VAL A 7 17.10 -13.45 -1.85
CA VAL A 7 16.29 -12.90 -0.76
C VAL A 7 14.82 -13.25 -0.98
N ILE A 8 14.11 -13.59 0.10
CA ILE A 8 12.67 -13.74 0.13
C ILE A 8 12.06 -12.53 0.84
N TYR A 9 11.22 -11.80 0.14
CA TYR A 9 10.44 -10.70 0.69
C TYR A 9 9.02 -11.15 0.98
N THR A 10 8.51 -10.87 2.19
CA THR A 10 7.14 -11.22 2.55
C THR A 10 6.50 -10.18 3.45
N ALA A 11 5.19 -10.03 3.30
CA ALA A 11 4.40 -9.20 4.20
C ALA A 11 3.75 -10.09 5.27
N ALA A 12 3.76 -9.63 6.52
CA ALA A 12 3.00 -10.25 7.60
C ALA A 12 2.60 -9.19 8.62
N GLY A 13 1.34 -9.20 9.06
CA GLY A 13 0.85 -8.12 9.90
C GLY A 13 0.81 -6.80 9.11
N SER A 14 1.44 -5.79 9.69
CA SER A 14 1.61 -4.47 9.07
C SER A 14 3.06 -4.21 8.64
N PHE A 15 3.87 -5.26 8.55
CA PHE A 15 5.31 -5.18 8.29
C PHE A 15 5.69 -5.92 7.02
N MET A 16 6.77 -5.45 6.41
CA MET A 16 7.53 -6.18 5.39
C MET A 16 8.73 -6.84 6.05
N PHE A 17 9.11 -8.00 5.54
CA PHE A 17 10.25 -8.79 5.99
C PHE A 17 11.12 -9.16 4.80
N ALA A 18 12.44 -9.18 5.01
CA ALA A 18 13.42 -9.71 4.07
C ALA A 18 14.23 -10.82 4.76
N LEU A 19 14.32 -11.98 4.12
CA LEU A 19 15.01 -13.15 4.65
C LEU A 19 15.98 -13.71 3.61
N ASP A 20 17.15 -14.17 4.04
CA ASP A 20 18.03 -14.97 3.17
C ASP A 20 17.29 -16.24 2.72
N ALA A 21 17.30 -16.51 1.42
CA ALA A 21 16.52 -17.60 0.83
C ALA A 21 17.08 -19.00 1.14
N GLU A 22 18.36 -19.11 1.49
CA GLU A 22 18.99 -20.38 1.84
C GLU A 22 18.87 -20.70 3.33
N THR A 23 19.06 -19.71 4.20
CA THR A 23 19.11 -19.89 5.66
C THR A 23 17.78 -19.58 6.34
N GLY A 24 16.95 -18.72 5.73
CA GLY A 24 15.74 -18.18 6.34
C GLY A 24 16.00 -17.15 7.44
N GLU A 25 17.26 -16.73 7.64
CA GLU A 25 17.63 -15.70 8.61
C GLU A 25 17.22 -14.31 8.09
N PRO A 26 16.79 -13.39 8.98
CA PRO A 26 16.46 -12.02 8.58
C PRO A 26 17.66 -11.29 7.96
N LEU A 27 17.40 -10.52 6.90
CA LEU A 27 18.40 -9.66 6.29
C LEU A 27 18.52 -8.38 7.12
N GLU A 28 19.55 -8.29 7.96
CA GLU A 28 19.77 -7.19 8.92
C GLU A 28 19.79 -5.78 8.30
N SER A 29 20.06 -5.65 6.98
CA SER A 29 20.02 -4.36 6.28
C SER A 29 18.62 -3.83 6.01
N PHE A 30 17.59 -4.69 6.09
CA PHE A 30 16.22 -4.35 5.75
C PHE A 30 15.44 -3.90 6.99
N GLY A 31 15.14 -2.61 7.09
CA GLY A 31 14.49 -2.01 8.25
C GLY A 31 15.26 -2.23 9.55
N GLU A 32 14.58 -2.68 10.59
CA GLU A 32 15.18 -3.06 11.87
C GLU A 32 15.17 -4.58 12.02
N GLY A 33 16.35 -5.22 11.92
CA GLY A 33 16.49 -6.67 12.09
C GLY A 33 15.77 -7.50 11.02
N GLY A 34 15.72 -7.01 9.77
CA GLY A 34 15.03 -7.65 8.66
C GLY A 34 13.52 -7.38 8.59
N GLN A 35 13.02 -6.40 9.36
CA GLN A 35 11.63 -6.01 9.43
C GLN A 35 11.45 -4.51 9.20
N ALA A 36 10.64 -4.13 8.20
CA ALA A 36 10.35 -2.74 7.87
C ALA A 36 8.89 -2.35 8.20
N PRO A 37 8.64 -1.28 8.98
CA PRO A 37 7.31 -0.79 9.37
C PRO A 37 6.67 0.11 8.31
N VAL A 38 6.77 -0.27 7.03
CA VAL A 38 6.47 0.59 5.86
C VAL A 38 5.09 1.27 5.87
N ILE A 39 4.06 0.63 6.43
CA ILE A 39 2.74 1.26 6.55
C ILE A 39 2.77 2.38 7.60
N LEU A 40 3.40 2.12 8.74
CA LEU A 40 3.49 3.09 9.83
C LEU A 40 4.31 4.31 9.41
N ASP A 41 5.39 4.09 8.65
CA ASP A 41 6.21 5.18 8.10
C ASP A 41 5.40 6.14 7.23
N VAL A 42 4.50 5.61 6.39
CA VAL A 42 3.59 6.43 5.58
C VAL A 42 2.54 7.12 6.45
N LEU A 43 1.93 6.41 7.40
CA LEU A 43 0.93 6.99 8.31
C LEU A 43 1.49 8.15 9.13
N HIS A 44 2.74 8.05 9.59
CA HIS A 44 3.42 9.08 10.37
C HIS A 44 3.69 10.37 9.61
N GLN A 45 3.67 10.34 8.26
CA GLN A 45 3.76 11.56 7.45
C GLN A 45 2.55 12.48 7.68
N ARG A 46 1.40 11.91 8.06
CA ARG A 46 0.17 12.65 8.35
C ARG A 46 -0.09 12.79 9.84
N ASP A 47 0.04 11.69 10.58
CA ASP A 47 -0.20 11.65 12.00
C ASP A 47 0.91 10.86 12.72
N PRO A 48 1.95 11.55 13.24
CA PRO A 48 3.04 10.90 13.96
C PRO A 48 2.63 10.35 15.33
N THR A 49 1.38 10.55 15.77
CA THR A 49 0.88 10.03 17.06
C THR A 49 0.34 8.60 16.97
N ILE A 50 0.18 8.05 15.76
CA ILE A 50 -0.26 6.67 15.55
C ILE A 50 0.79 5.72 16.11
N GLU A 51 0.46 4.93 17.12
CA GLU A 51 1.42 4.00 17.73
C GLU A 51 1.70 2.78 16.85
N THR A 52 0.68 2.26 16.16
CA THR A 52 0.81 1.07 15.29
C THR A 52 -0.10 1.17 14.08
N ALA A 53 0.30 0.64 12.93
CA ALA A 53 -0.55 0.62 11.74
C ALA A 53 -1.84 -0.20 11.95
N ILE A 54 -1.76 -1.29 12.72
CA ILE A 54 -2.92 -2.13 13.03
C ILE A 54 -3.96 -1.41 13.90
N SER A 55 -3.57 -0.51 14.80
CA SER A 55 -4.53 0.22 15.66
C SER A 55 -5.42 1.16 14.86
N VAL A 56 -5.03 1.49 13.63
CA VAL A 56 -5.81 2.26 12.66
C VAL A 56 -6.25 1.42 11.45
N GLY A 57 -6.26 0.09 11.60
CA GLY A 57 -6.91 -0.84 10.67
C GLY A 57 -6.05 -1.37 9.52
N TYR A 58 -4.81 -0.92 9.36
CA TYR A 58 -3.98 -1.30 8.22
C TYR A 58 -3.23 -2.61 8.42
N TRP A 59 -3.30 -3.48 7.41
CA TRP A 59 -2.71 -4.82 7.42
C TRP A 59 -2.45 -5.30 5.98
N PHE A 60 -1.46 -6.18 5.79
CA PHE A 60 -1.19 -6.87 4.53
C PHE A 60 -1.79 -8.28 4.48
N THR A 61 -2.50 -8.60 3.39
CA THR A 61 -2.93 -9.96 3.05
C THR A 61 -2.47 -10.39 1.66
N THR A 62 -1.87 -9.46 0.90
CA THR A 62 -1.38 -9.65 -0.46
C THR A 62 0.07 -10.12 -0.49
N ALA A 63 0.45 -10.76 -1.59
CA ALA A 63 1.86 -10.95 -1.90
C ALA A 63 2.41 -9.69 -2.60
N PRO A 64 3.68 -9.32 -2.32
CA PRO A 64 4.36 -8.29 -3.09
C PRO A 64 4.71 -8.74 -4.52
N GLN A 65 5.07 -7.80 -5.37
CA GLN A 65 5.91 -8.01 -6.55
C GLN A 65 7.21 -7.22 -6.41
N ILE A 66 8.23 -7.56 -7.20
CA ILE A 66 9.51 -6.86 -7.21
C ILE A 66 9.97 -6.61 -8.65
N HIS A 67 10.57 -5.46 -8.89
CA HIS A 67 11.20 -5.12 -10.16
C HIS A 67 12.26 -4.05 -9.97
N ASN A 68 13.47 -4.27 -10.51
CA ASN A 68 14.61 -3.36 -10.43
C ASN A 68 14.83 -2.81 -9.02
N ASP A 69 15.03 -3.71 -8.05
CA ASP A 69 15.35 -3.38 -6.66
C ASP A 69 14.19 -2.67 -5.90
N VAL A 70 12.97 -2.67 -6.47
CA VAL A 70 11.79 -2.05 -5.86
C VAL A 70 10.67 -3.06 -5.64
N ILE A 71 10.24 -3.18 -4.39
CA ILE A 71 9.10 -3.99 -3.97
C ILE A 71 7.82 -3.16 -4.06
N TYR A 72 6.80 -3.72 -4.71
CA TYR A 72 5.46 -3.13 -4.85
C TYR A 72 4.43 -3.96 -4.10
N ILE A 73 3.66 -3.32 -3.21
CA ILE A 73 2.61 -3.97 -2.42
C ILE A 73 1.49 -3.00 -2.05
N GLY A 74 0.27 -3.52 -1.88
CA GLY A 74 -0.90 -2.75 -1.45
C GLY A 74 -1.40 -3.14 -0.06
N THR A 75 -1.91 -2.17 0.71
CA THR A 75 -2.56 -2.43 2.00
C THR A 75 -4.02 -2.85 1.81
N THR A 76 -4.53 -3.66 2.73
CA THR A 76 -5.83 -4.35 2.58
C THR A 76 -6.84 -3.95 3.67
N ARG A 77 -8.00 -4.62 3.73
CA ARG A 77 -9.06 -4.44 4.75
C ARG A 77 -9.79 -3.10 4.68
N SER A 78 -10.53 -2.88 3.60
CA SER A 78 -11.52 -1.80 3.52
C SER A 78 -12.47 -1.79 4.73
N GLU A 79 -12.86 -2.96 5.20
CA GLU A 79 -13.80 -3.17 6.31
C GLU A 79 -13.27 -2.72 7.68
N SER A 80 -11.97 -2.39 7.76
CA SER A 80 -11.35 -1.83 8.96
C SER A 80 -11.38 -0.31 9.00
N HIS A 81 -12.22 0.34 8.18
CA HIS A 81 -12.35 1.81 8.09
C HIS A 81 -11.03 2.51 7.76
N ILE A 82 -10.17 1.89 6.95
CA ILE A 82 -8.93 2.54 6.50
C ILE A 82 -9.26 3.76 5.62
N ALA A 83 -8.48 4.83 5.76
CA ALA A 83 -8.63 6.09 5.04
C ALA A 83 -8.03 6.02 3.61
N GLY A 84 -8.42 4.98 2.88
CA GLY A 84 -7.81 4.55 1.63
C GLY A 84 -6.78 3.45 1.82
N GLY A 85 -6.64 2.57 0.83
CA GLY A 85 -5.51 1.63 0.76
C GLY A 85 -4.27 2.32 0.19
N TYR A 86 -3.12 2.11 0.81
CA TYR A 86 -1.83 2.55 0.28
C TYR A 86 -1.28 1.54 -0.72
N VAL A 87 -0.87 2.04 -1.88
CA VAL A 87 0.16 1.40 -2.72
C VAL A 87 1.51 1.87 -2.21
N LEU A 88 2.45 0.94 -2.01
CA LEU A 88 3.79 1.20 -1.54
C LEU A 88 4.80 0.72 -2.56
N ALA A 89 5.80 1.55 -2.85
CA ALA A 89 7.05 1.16 -3.48
C ALA A 89 8.17 1.27 -2.45
N ILE A 90 8.91 0.19 -2.27
CA ILE A 90 9.83 0.00 -1.16
C ILE A 90 11.18 -0.44 -1.72
N ASP A 91 12.26 0.19 -1.27
CA ASP A 91 13.63 -0.22 -1.59
C ASP A 91 13.91 -1.61 -1.01
N ASP A 92 14.34 -2.55 -1.84
CA ASP A 92 14.48 -3.95 -1.46
C ASP A 92 15.71 -4.23 -0.57
N GLN A 93 16.67 -3.32 -0.53
CA GLN A 93 17.89 -3.45 0.28
C GLN A 93 17.68 -2.92 1.70
N THR A 94 16.98 -1.80 1.80
CA THR A 94 16.85 -1.01 3.04
C THR A 94 15.47 -1.12 3.68
N GLY A 95 14.43 -1.45 2.92
CA GLY A 95 13.05 -1.42 3.39
C GLY A 95 12.46 -0.01 3.50
N GLU A 96 13.14 1.02 2.99
CA GLU A 96 12.62 2.39 2.96
C GLU A 96 11.49 2.54 1.94
N VAL A 97 10.45 3.31 2.29
CA VAL A 97 9.38 3.65 1.34
C VAL A 97 9.88 4.72 0.37
N LEU A 98 10.08 4.34 -0.89
CA LEU A 98 10.51 5.23 -1.98
C LEU A 98 9.39 6.19 -2.38
N TRP A 99 8.18 5.65 -2.53
CA TRP A 99 6.97 6.42 -2.78
C TRP A 99 5.74 5.63 -2.33
N HIS A 100 4.64 6.36 -2.13
CA HIS A 100 3.34 5.77 -1.88
C HIS A 100 2.25 6.50 -2.67
N PHE A 101 1.13 5.82 -2.92
CA PHE A 101 -0.09 6.40 -3.47
C PHE A 101 -1.28 5.97 -2.61
N ASN A 102 -2.13 6.91 -2.22
CA ASN A 102 -3.37 6.61 -1.49
C ASN A 102 -4.55 6.46 -2.46
N THR A 103 -5.20 5.30 -2.46
CA THR A 103 -6.33 5.00 -3.36
C THR A 103 -7.57 5.84 -3.09
N ILE A 104 -7.70 6.42 -1.89
CA ILE A 104 -8.75 7.38 -1.55
C ILE A 104 -8.09 8.66 -1.04
N PRO A 105 -8.01 9.73 -1.85
CA PRO A 105 -7.40 10.97 -1.40
C PRO A 105 -8.27 11.62 -0.30
N GLN A 106 -7.64 11.95 0.82
CA GLN A 106 -8.27 12.50 2.02
C GLN A 106 -8.33 14.03 2.01
N ASP A 107 -7.34 14.67 1.38
CA ASP A 107 -7.24 16.13 1.27
C ASP A 107 -6.52 16.53 -0.03
N GLU A 108 -6.50 17.84 -0.33
CA GLU A 108 -5.92 18.40 -1.56
C GLU A 108 -4.43 18.16 -1.77
N ASN A 109 -3.71 17.71 -0.74
CA ASN A 109 -2.30 17.34 -0.85
C ASN A 109 -2.09 15.90 -1.35
N ASP A 110 -3.15 15.08 -1.42
CA ASP A 110 -3.05 13.74 -1.98
C ASP A 110 -2.98 13.74 -3.51
N GLN A 111 -2.16 12.83 -4.02
CA GLN A 111 -2.10 12.54 -5.44
C GLN A 111 -3.49 12.15 -5.97
N GLY A 112 -3.85 12.73 -7.13
CA GLY A 112 -5.15 12.45 -7.76
C GLY A 112 -6.33 13.17 -7.13
N TRP A 113 -6.14 14.07 -6.15
CA TRP A 113 -7.24 14.84 -5.53
C TRP A 113 -8.15 15.53 -6.55
N GLU A 114 -7.60 16.26 -7.53
CA GLU A 114 -8.39 16.98 -8.54
C GLU A 114 -9.35 16.08 -9.33
N ILE A 115 -9.02 14.79 -9.44
CA ILE A 115 -9.82 13.78 -10.15
C ILE A 115 -10.80 13.09 -9.19
N ALA A 116 -10.30 12.62 -8.06
CA ALA A 116 -11.05 11.75 -7.15
C ALA A 116 -11.75 12.51 -6.03
N GLY A 117 -11.14 13.56 -5.48
CA GLY A 117 -11.65 14.37 -4.38
C GLY A 117 -13.09 14.86 -4.60
N PRO A 118 -13.43 15.48 -5.75
CA PRO A 118 -14.80 15.90 -6.06
C PRO A 118 -15.83 14.77 -6.16
N THR A 119 -15.39 13.51 -6.30
CA THR A 119 -16.28 12.34 -6.47
C THR A 119 -16.72 11.72 -5.15
N TRP A 120 -16.20 12.21 -4.03
CA TRP A 120 -16.59 11.81 -2.67
C TRP A 120 -17.42 12.92 -2.04
N VAL A 121 -18.74 12.75 -2.07
CA VAL A 121 -19.70 13.74 -1.58
C VAL A 121 -20.39 13.22 -0.31
N GLY A 122 -20.13 13.90 0.80
CA GLY A 122 -20.63 13.51 2.12
C GLY A 122 -19.95 12.26 2.68
N GLY A 123 -20.40 11.83 3.86
CA GLY A 123 -19.97 10.57 4.47
C GLY A 123 -18.48 10.50 4.83
N GLU A 124 -18.03 9.30 5.14
CA GLU A 124 -16.61 8.99 5.40
C GLU A 124 -15.92 8.56 4.10
N ARG A 125 -14.62 8.85 4.00
CA ARG A 125 -13.76 8.46 2.88
C ARG A 125 -12.93 7.22 3.23
N ASN A 126 -13.63 6.11 3.40
CA ASN A 126 -13.04 4.85 3.87
C ASN A 126 -13.08 3.76 2.80
N GLY A 127 -12.18 2.78 2.90
CA GLY A 127 -12.10 1.62 2.00
C GLY A 127 -10.89 1.65 1.07
N GLY A 128 -11.05 1.16 -0.16
CA GLY A 128 -9.98 1.18 -1.17
C GLY A 128 -8.82 0.22 -0.91
N GLY A 129 -9.01 -0.78 -0.05
CA GLY A 129 -8.00 -1.82 0.17
C GLY A 129 -7.72 -2.63 -1.09
N ILE A 130 -6.47 -3.09 -1.24
CA ILE A 130 -5.96 -3.79 -2.40
C ILE A 130 -5.73 -5.25 -2.02
N TRP A 131 -6.61 -6.15 -2.47
CA TRP A 131 -6.58 -7.57 -2.06
C TRP A 131 -5.83 -8.48 -3.01
N GLU A 132 -5.42 -7.95 -4.15
CA GLU A 132 -4.74 -8.71 -5.21
C GLU A 132 -3.26 -8.37 -5.27
N THR A 133 -2.47 -9.33 -5.74
CA THR A 133 -1.05 -9.11 -6.06
C THR A 133 -0.97 -8.19 -7.29
N PRO A 134 -0.13 -7.14 -7.30
CA PRO A 134 -0.01 -6.27 -8.47
C PRO A 134 0.54 -7.01 -9.69
N SER A 135 0.38 -6.39 -10.86
CA SER A 135 1.09 -6.80 -12.07
C SER A 135 2.01 -5.67 -12.54
N ILE A 136 3.15 -6.04 -13.12
CA ILE A 136 4.17 -5.09 -13.60
C ILE A 136 4.31 -5.28 -15.11
N ASP A 137 4.32 -4.17 -15.85
CA ASP A 137 4.68 -4.11 -17.26
C ASP A 137 5.97 -3.30 -17.41
N PRO A 138 7.14 -3.97 -17.52
CA PRO A 138 8.41 -3.29 -17.69
C PRO A 138 8.56 -2.55 -19.02
N GLU A 139 7.84 -2.97 -20.07
CA GLU A 139 7.92 -2.31 -21.39
C GLU A 139 7.22 -0.95 -21.35
N LEU A 140 6.12 -0.85 -20.61
CA LEU A 140 5.39 0.39 -20.38
C LEU A 140 5.90 1.20 -19.18
N GLY A 141 6.74 0.60 -18.34
CA GLY A 141 7.23 1.23 -17.11
C GLY A 141 6.12 1.43 -16.07
N MET A 142 5.18 0.48 -15.98
CA MET A 142 3.95 0.61 -15.18
C MET A 142 3.76 -0.53 -14.18
N VAL A 143 3.13 -0.22 -13.05
CA VAL A 143 2.55 -1.18 -12.10
C VAL A 143 1.04 -0.98 -12.01
N TYR A 144 0.29 -2.07 -11.97
CA TYR A 144 -1.17 -2.08 -11.96
C TYR A 144 -1.72 -2.70 -10.68
N PHE A 145 -2.71 -2.02 -10.09
CA PHE A 145 -3.38 -2.45 -8.87
C PHE A 145 -4.90 -2.43 -9.04
N ALA A 146 -5.57 -3.51 -8.60
CA ALA A 146 -7.02 -3.56 -8.48
C ALA A 146 -7.43 -3.03 -7.10
N VAL A 147 -8.11 -1.89 -7.09
CA VAL A 147 -8.59 -1.21 -5.88
C VAL A 147 -9.95 -1.78 -5.49
N GLY A 148 -10.09 -2.16 -4.23
CA GLY A 148 -11.33 -2.71 -3.69
C GLY A 148 -12.40 -1.67 -3.39
N ASN A 149 -13.42 -2.12 -2.66
CA ASN A 149 -14.64 -1.38 -2.39
C ASN A 149 -14.42 -0.15 -1.50
N PRO A 150 -15.25 0.90 -1.66
CA PRO A 150 -15.46 1.90 -0.62
C PRO A 150 -16.15 1.24 0.59
N PHE A 151 -15.93 1.78 1.78
CA PHE A 151 -16.48 1.25 3.02
C PHE A 151 -17.35 2.26 3.77
N GLY A 152 -18.28 1.74 4.58
CA GLY A 152 -19.26 2.53 5.32
C GLY A 152 -20.63 2.61 4.65
N ASP A 153 -21.51 3.41 5.26
CA ASP A 153 -22.92 3.56 4.86
C ASP A 153 -23.03 4.21 3.47
N SER A 154 -23.38 3.40 2.47
CA SER A 154 -23.51 3.84 1.08
C SER A 154 -24.58 4.92 0.87
N THR A 155 -25.54 5.06 1.78
CA THR A 155 -26.55 6.11 1.69
C THR A 155 -26.03 7.49 2.09
N LYS A 156 -24.80 7.56 2.62
CA LYS A 156 -24.14 8.79 3.09
C LYS A 156 -22.96 9.23 2.23
N ARG A 157 -22.51 8.40 1.28
CA ARG A 157 -21.36 8.68 0.39
C ARG A 157 -21.81 8.70 -1.06
N ASP A 158 -22.28 9.86 -1.50
CA ASP A 158 -22.68 10.08 -2.89
C ASP A 158 -21.46 10.24 -3.82
N GLY A 159 -21.70 10.10 -5.12
CA GLY A 159 -20.70 10.27 -6.17
C GLY A 159 -20.07 8.96 -6.64
N MET A 160 -18.99 9.05 -7.43
CA MET A 160 -18.31 7.87 -7.97
C MET A 160 -17.34 7.22 -6.99
N ASN A 161 -16.95 7.91 -5.92
CA ASN A 161 -16.03 7.42 -4.90
C ASN A 161 -14.67 6.93 -5.45
N LEU A 162 -14.09 7.65 -6.43
CA LEU A 162 -12.81 7.26 -7.03
C LEU A 162 -11.65 7.31 -6.02
N PHE A 163 -10.70 6.39 -6.01
CA PHE A 163 -10.45 5.34 -7.02
C PHE A 163 -10.95 3.96 -6.59
N THR A 164 -11.97 3.87 -5.75
CA THR A 164 -12.53 2.56 -5.35
C THR A 164 -13.16 1.83 -6.54
N ASP A 165 -13.20 0.50 -6.46
CA ASP A 165 -13.74 -0.39 -7.51
C ASP A 165 -13.13 -0.11 -8.91
N SER A 166 -11.83 0.20 -8.96
CA SER A 166 -11.14 0.57 -10.21
C SER A 166 -9.80 -0.15 -10.36
N LEU A 167 -9.28 -0.15 -11.59
CA LEU A 167 -7.90 -0.51 -11.88
C LEU A 167 -7.08 0.79 -12.00
N ILE A 168 -6.03 0.92 -11.21
CA ILE A 168 -5.07 2.02 -11.31
C ILE A 168 -3.79 1.54 -11.97
N ALA A 169 -3.15 2.42 -12.73
CA ALA A 169 -1.83 2.25 -13.31
C ALA A 169 -0.93 3.38 -12.83
N LEU A 170 0.22 3.02 -12.26
CA LEU A 170 1.20 3.96 -11.72
C LEU A 170 2.54 3.72 -12.40
N TYR A 171 3.30 4.77 -12.64
CA TYR A 171 4.67 4.63 -13.14
C TYR A 171 5.54 3.93 -12.09
N LEU A 172 6.50 3.13 -12.55
CA LEU A 172 7.44 2.42 -11.66
C LEU A 172 8.40 3.37 -10.92
N GLY A 173 8.66 4.56 -11.48
CA GLY A 173 9.52 5.60 -10.91
C GLY A 173 9.08 7.02 -11.25
#